data_AF-A0A9E0ZSG9-F1
#
_entry.id   AF-A0A9E0ZSG9-F1
#
_cell.length_a   1.000
_cell.length_b   1.000
_cell.length_c   1.000
_cell.angle_alpha   90.00
_cell.angle_beta   90.00
_cell.angle_gamma   90.00
#
_symmetry.space_group_name_H-M   'P 1'
#
loop_
_entity.id
_entity.type
_entity.pdbx_description
1 polymer ?
#
loop_
_entity_poly.entity_id
_entity_poly.type
_entity_poly.pdbx_seq_one_letter_code
_entity_poly.pdbx_strand_id
1 'polypeptide(L)' 'MYKYCFNYDTGEYEYIDKNGYSQDRCEYVYNYDRTPFNNDDNDDD' A
#
# COMPACT_ATOMS: atom_id res chain seq x y z
N MET A 1 -7.08 -5.28 -2.68
CA MET A 1 -6.29 -5.53 -1.45
C MET A 1 -5.47 -4.29 -1.22
N TYR A 2 -5.62 -3.68 -0.05
CA TYR A 2 -4.84 -2.52 0.36
C TYR A 2 -3.68 -3.01 1.21
N LYS A 3 -2.48 -2.48 0.98
CA LYS A 3 -1.31 -2.68 1.83
C LYS A 3 -1.19 -1.48 2.73
N TYR A 4 -0.82 -1.71 3.98
CA TYR A 4 -0.30 -0.62 4.79
C TYR A 4 1.20 -0.47 4.46
N CYS A 5 1.56 0.56 3.69
CA CYS A 5 2.92 0.72 3.18
C CYS A 5 3.36 2.18 3.19
N PHE A 6 4.67 2.39 3.20
CA PHE A 6 5.26 3.73 3.31
C PHE A 6 5.08 4.49 2.00
N ASN A 7 4.51 5.68 2.08
CA ASN A 7 4.44 6.64 0.99
C ASN A 7 5.65 7.59 1.10
N TYR A 8 6.48 7.61 0.06
CA TYR A 8 7.67 8.45 0.01
C TYR A 8 7.38 9.91 -0.36
N ASP A 9 6.21 10.20 -0.95
CA ASP A 9 5.78 11.58 -1.21
C ASP A 9 5.37 12.29 0.09
N THR A 10 4.73 11.56 1.02
CA THR A 10 4.27 12.13 2.30
C THR A 10 5.24 11.87 3.45
N GLY A 11 6.03 10.80 3.37
CA GLY A 11 6.85 10.33 4.47
C GLY A 11 6.05 9.60 5.55
N GLU A 12 4.83 9.16 5.24
CA GLU A 12 3.92 8.49 6.17
C GLU A 12 3.49 7.11 5.64
N TYR A 13 2.97 6.25 6.52
CA TYR A 13 2.37 4.97 6.10
C TYR A 13 0.90 5.16 5.76
N GLU A 14 0.47 4.59 4.64
CA GLU A 14 -0.89 4.74 4.12
C GLU A 14 -1.43 3.40 3.61
N TYR A 15 -2.75 3.26 3.54
CA TYR A 15 -3.41 2.12 2.90
C TYR A 15 -3.46 2.31 1.39
N ILE A 16 -2.51 1.70 0.69
CA ILE A 16 -2.35 1.83 -0.76
C ILE A 16 -2.68 0.51 -1.45
N ASP A 17 -3.54 0.56 -2.46
CA ASP A 17 -3.91 -0.60 -3.26
C ASP A 17 -2.78 -0.98 -4.25
N LYS A 18 -2.88 -2.17 -4.85
CA LYS A 18 -1.93 -2.65 -5.87
C LYS A 18 -1.74 -1.71 -7.06
N ASN A 19 -2.74 -0.89 -7.40
CA ASN A 19 -2.65 0.10 -8.47
C ASN A 19 -2.08 1.45 -8.01
N GLY A 20 -1.72 1.59 -6.74
CA GLY A 20 -1.23 2.82 -6.16
C GLY A 20 -2.33 3.76 -5.65
N TYR A 21 -3.55 3.29 -5.46
CA TYR A 21 -4.61 4.15 -4.90
C TYR A 21 -4.51 4.20 -3.37
N SER A 22 -4.26 5.38 -2.80
CA SER A 22 -4.24 5.64 -1.37
C SER A 22 -5.65 5.89 -0.85
N GLN A 23 -6.12 5.04 0.07
CA GLN A 23 -7.44 5.19 0.72
C GLN A 23 -7.48 6.42 1.62
N ASP A 24 -6.41 6.69 2.37
CA ASP A 24 -6.31 7.81 3.29
C ASP A 24 -6.43 9.16 2.57
N ARG A 25 -5.90 9.24 1.35
CA ARG A 25 -5.89 10.47 0.54
C ARG A 25 -6.98 10.51 -0.53
N CYS A 26 -7.59 9.36 -0.83
CA CYS A 26 -8.51 9.18 -1.96
C CYS A 26 -7.89 9.61 -3.32
N GLU A 27 -6.60 9.38 -3.50
CA GLU A 27 -5.85 9.74 -4.72
C GLU A 27 -4.83 8.66 -5.12
N TYR A 28 -4.36 8.71 -6.36
CA TYR A 28 -3.31 7.83 -6.85
C TYR A 28 -1.93 8.37 -6.47
N VAL A 29 -1.15 7.53 -5.79
CA VAL A 29 0.23 7.79 -5.39
C VAL A 29 1.15 6.85 -6.16
N TYR A 30 2.26 7.39 -6.64
CA TYR A 30 3.20 6.64 -7.49
C TYR A 30 4.50 6.31 -6.75
N ASN A 31 4.83 7.06 -5.71
CA ASN A 31 6.06 6.92 -4.96
C ASN A 31 5.77 6.30 -3.59
N TYR A 32 5.56 4.99 -3.55
CA TYR A 32 5.29 4.23 -2.34
C TYR A 32 6.07 2.93 -2.34
N ASP A 33 6.15 2.29 -1.18
CA ASP A 33 6.79 0.99 -1.02
C ASP A 33 6.02 -0.10 -1.79
N ARG A 34 6.54 -0.46 -2.97
CA ARG A 34 6.01 -1.52 -3.83
C ARG A 34 6.62 -2.88 -3.55
N THR A 35 7.23 -3.08 -2.38
CA THR A 35 7.62 -4.44 -2.01
C THR A 35 6.37 -5.32 -2.13
N PRO A 36 6.49 -6.50 -2.73
CA PRO A 36 5.33 -7.37 -2.91
C PRO A 36 4.64 -7.55 -1.56
N PHE A 37 3.31 -7.54 -1.55
CA PHE A 37 2.57 -8.10 -0.43
C PHE A 37 3.22 -9.46 -0.18
N ASN A 38 3.82 -9.66 0.99
CA ASN A 38 4.44 -10.94 1.28
C ASN A 38 3.37 -11.99 0.96
N ASN A 39 3.69 -12.95 0.10
CA ASN A 39 2.81 -14.08 -0.24
C ASN A 39 2.56 -15.01 0.98
N ASP A 40 2.77 -14.49 2.20
CA ASP A 40 2.53 -15.12 3.48
C ASP A 40 1.18 -14.68 4.09
N ASP A 41 0.34 -13.93 3.34
CA ASP A 41 -1.12 -13.98 3.53
C ASP A 41 -1.66 -15.27 2.89
N ASN A 42 -1.12 -16.40 3.32
CA ASN A 42 -1.85 -17.65 3.33
C ASN A 42 -2.80 -17.55 4.54
N ASP A 43 -3.90 -16.85 4.31
CA ASP A 43 -5.07 -16.74 5.20
C ASP A 43 -5.73 -18.13 5.24
N ASP A 44 -5.04 -19.08 5.89
CA ASP A 44 -5.53 -20.42 6.27
C ASP A 44 -5.61 -20.43 7.81
N ASP A 45 -6.66 -19.78 8.34
CA ASP A 45 -7.55 -20.25 9.42
C ASP A 45 -8.60 -19.17 9.83
#